data_AF-A0A109BNF0-F1
#
_entry.id   AF-A0A109BNF0-F1
#
_cell.length_a   1.000
_cell.length_b   1.000
_cell.length_c   1.000
_cell.angle_alpha   90.00
_cell.angle_beta   90.00
_cell.angle_gamma   90.00
#
_symmetry.space_group_name_H-M   'P 1'
#
loop_
_entity.id
_entity.type
_entity.pdbx_description
1 polymer ?
#
loop_
_entity_poly.entity_id
_entity_poly.type
_entity_poly.pdbx_seq_one_letter_code
_entity_poly.pdbx_strand_id
1 'polypeptide(L)' 'MRYVIAMVFAFIGAVLAAMFLSSPAADWVTAHQSFDSSDDAENLHMLVFIVANMAGLVIGWTVGWIVSGLGRRGTTAADQ' A
#
# COMPACT_ATOMS: atom_id res chain seq x y z
N MET A 1 2.69 10.66 19.46
CA MET A 1 2.27 11.07 18.10
C MET A 1 2.74 10.16 16.95
N ARG A 2 3.59 9.14 17.17
CA ARG A 2 4.06 8.22 16.09
C ARG A 2 2.95 7.49 15.31
N TYR A 3 1.85 7.16 16.00
CA TYR A 3 0.72 6.46 15.40
C TYR A 3 0.00 7.30 14.34
N VAL A 4 -0.09 8.63 14.55
CA VAL A 4 -0.72 9.55 13.59
C VAL A 4 0.12 9.66 12.33
N ILE A 5 1.45 9.75 12.46
CA ILE A 5 2.38 9.78 11.31
C ILE A 5 2.27 8.48 10.52
N ALA A 6 2.26 7.32 11.20
CA ALA A 6 2.07 6.03 10.54
C ALA A 6 0.71 5.94 9.82
N MET A 7 -0.35 6.53 10.38
CA MET A 7 -1.67 6.57 9.75
C MET A 7 -1.66 7.42 8.47
N VAL A 8 -1.05 8.61 8.49
CA VAL A 8 -0.97 9.49 7.31
C VAL A 8 -0.18 8.82 6.19
N PHE A 9 0.97 8.22 6.49
CA PHE A 9 1.76 7.49 5.49
C PHE A 9 1.03 6.23 4.98
N ALA A 10 0.23 5.57 5.82
CA ALA A 10 -0.62 4.45 5.38
C ALA A 10 -1.68 4.91 4.37
N PHE A 11 -2.34 6.05 4.61
CA PHE A 11 -3.30 6.63 3.65
C PHE A 11 -2.64 7.04 2.34
N ILE A 12 -1.46 7.66 2.40
CA ILE A 12 -0.71 8.01 1.19
C ILE A 12 -0.32 6.75 0.41
N GLY A 13 0.16 5.70 1.10
CA GLY A 13 0.48 4.41 0.48
C GLY A 13 -0.73 3.73 -0.16
N ALA A 14 -1.89 3.79 0.49
CA ALA A 14 -3.14 3.26 -0.05
C ALA A 14 -3.60 4.03 -1.31
N VAL A 15 -3.55 5.36 -1.30
CA VAL A 15 -3.90 6.20 -2.46
C VAL A 15 -2.94 5.96 -3.62
N LEU A 16 -1.64 5.84 -3.35
CA LEU A 16 -0.65 5.53 -4.37
C LEU A 16 -0.86 4.12 -4.96
N ALA A 17 -1.22 3.13 -4.14
CA ALA A 17 -1.57 1.81 -4.66
C ALA A 17 -2.85 1.82 -5.50
N ALA A 18 -3.88 2.56 -5.07
CA ALA A 18 -5.10 2.73 -5.86
C ALA A 18 -4.82 3.38 -7.23
N MET A 19 -3.97 4.40 -7.27
CA MET A 19 -3.68 5.15 -8.50
C MET A 19 -2.66 4.47 -9.42
N PHE A 20 -1.60 3.89 -8.87
CA PHE A 20 -0.47 3.39 -9.66
C PHE A 20 -0.35 1.87 -9.70
N LEU A 21 -0.88 1.15 -8.72
CA LEU A 21 -0.73 -0.30 -8.64
C LEU A 21 -1.94 -1.03 -9.24
N SER A 22 -3.13 -0.43 -9.15
CA SER A 22 -4.37 -1.05 -9.62
C SER A 22 -4.37 -1.37 -11.12
N SER A 23 -3.88 -0.46 -11.97
CA SER A 23 -3.84 -0.67 -13.42
C SER A 23 -2.83 -1.74 -13.84
N PRO A 24 -1.53 -1.67 -13.46
CA PRO A 24 -0.56 -2.68 -13.87
C PRO A 24 -0.78 -4.04 -13.18
N ALA A 25 -1.38 -4.08 -11.98
CA ALA A 25 -1.74 -5.35 -11.35
C ALA A 25 -2.90 -6.04 -12.08
N ALA A 26 -3.90 -5.29 -12.55
CA ALA A 26 -4.97 -5.83 -13.37
C ALA A 26 -4.43 -6.37 -14.72
N ASP A 27 -3.55 -5.63 -15.38
CA ASP A 27 -2.91 -6.07 -16.63
C ASP A 27 -2.04 -7.33 -16.44
N TRP A 28 -1.30 -7.43 -15.33
CA TRP A 28 -0.45 -8.59 -15.06
C TRP A 28 -1.26 -9.85 -14.73
N VAL A 29 -2.36 -9.70 -13.99
CA VAL A 29 -3.23 -10.81 -13.61
C VAL A 29 -4.07 -11.29 -14.79
N THR A 30 -4.63 -10.39 -15.59
CA THR A 30 -5.35 -10.75 -16.82
C THR A 30 -4.42 -11.40 -17.85
N ALA A 31 -3.13 -11.05 -17.88
CA ALA A 31 -2.14 -11.73 -18.71
C ALA A 31 -1.79 -13.15 -18.22
N HIS A 32 -2.02 -13.48 -16.95
CA HIS A 32 -1.73 -14.80 -16.37
C HIS A 32 -2.95 -15.72 -16.25
N GLN A 33 -4.17 -15.24 -16.54
CA GLN A 33 -5.39 -16.04 -16.45
C GLN A 33 -6.21 -16.04 -17.74
N SER A 34 -6.52 -17.24 -18.23
CA SER A 34 -7.57 -17.48 -19.21
C SER A 34 -8.91 -17.52 -18.49
N PHE A 35 -9.80 -16.57 -18.75
CA PHE A 35 -11.13 -16.53 -18.15
C PHE A 35 -12.11 -17.35 -18.99
N ASP A 36 -12.71 -18.39 -18.40
CA ASP A 36 -13.78 -19.19 -19.04
C ASP A 36 -15.15 -18.49 -18.97
N SER A 37 -15.31 -17.47 -18.12
CA SER A 37 -16.54 -16.72 -17.92
C SER A 37 -16.28 -15.25 -17.52
N SER A 38 -17.19 -14.34 -17.86
CA SER A 38 -17.09 -12.91 -17.52
C SER A 38 -17.25 -12.62 -16.02
N ASP A 39 -18.01 -13.44 -15.29
CA ASP A 39 -18.22 -13.31 -13.84
C ASP A 39 -16.93 -13.60 -13.06
N ASP A 40 -16.15 -14.60 -13.49
CA ASP A 40 -14.88 -14.93 -12.85
C ASP A 40 -13.84 -13.80 -13.03
N ALA A 41 -13.84 -13.14 -14.19
CA ALA A 41 -12.97 -12.01 -14.46
C ALA A 41 -13.27 -10.80 -13.53
N GLU A 42 -14.55 -10.50 -13.33
CA GLU A 42 -14.98 -9.38 -12.46
C GLU A 42 -14.62 -9.63 -11.00
N ASN A 43 -14.88 -10.83 -10.49
CA ASN A 43 -14.57 -11.19 -9.11
C ASN A 43 -13.05 -11.11 -8.83
N LEU A 44 -12.25 -11.56 -9.79
CA LEU A 44 -10.80 -11.58 -9.64
C LEU A 44 -10.20 -10.18 -9.76
N HIS A 45 -10.75 -9.33 -10.62
CA HIS A 45 -10.40 -7.91 -10.69
C HIS A 45 -10.67 -7.20 -9.35
N MET A 46 -11.81 -7.49 -8.72
CA MET A 46 -12.17 -6.95 -7.41
C MET A 46 -11.21 -7.44 -6.30
N LEU A 47 -10.83 -8.72 -6.33
CA LEU A 47 -9.88 -9.30 -5.39
C LEU A 47 -8.48 -8.70 -5.53
N VAL A 48 -8.00 -8.55 -6.76
CA VAL A 48 -6.71 -7.90 -7.06
C VAL A 48 -6.71 -6.45 -6.60
N PHE A 49 -7.80 -5.72 -6.82
CA PHE A 49 -7.96 -4.35 -6.34
C PHE A 49 -7.82 -4.27 -4.82
N ILE A 50 -8.53 -5.12 -4.08
CA ILE A 50 -8.47 -5.15 -2.61
C ILE A 50 -7.07 -5.50 -2.12
N VAL A 51 -6.44 -6.53 -2.70
CA VAL A 51 -5.11 -6.98 -2.31
C VAL A 51 -4.06 -5.90 -2.60
N ALA A 52 -4.11 -5.24 -3.75
CA ALA A 52 -3.20 -4.16 -4.11
C ALA A 52 -3.33 -2.97 -3.14
N ASN A 53 -4.55 -2.56 -2.82
CA ASN A 53 -4.80 -1.49 -1.84
C ASN A 53 -4.32 -1.87 -0.44
N MET A 54 -4.55 -3.12 -0.02
CA MET A 54 -4.07 -3.62 1.28
C MET A 54 -2.55 -3.64 1.36
N ALA A 55 -1.87 -4.06 0.29
CA ALA A 55 -0.40 -4.02 0.20
C ALA A 55 0.13 -2.57 0.28
N GLY A 56 -0.49 -1.63 -0.45
CA GLY A 56 -0.16 -0.20 -0.37
C GLY A 56 -0.30 0.37 1.04
N LEU A 57 -1.37 -0.01 1.73
CA LEU A 57 -1.63 0.42 3.10
C LEU A 57 -0.56 -0.12 4.07
N VAL A 58 -0.22 -1.40 3.98
CA VAL A 58 0.81 -2.03 4.82
C VAL A 58 2.19 -1.41 4.57
N ILE A 59 2.54 -1.16 3.31
CA ILE A 59 3.82 -0.52 2.94
C ILE A 59 3.87 0.91 3.48
N GLY A 60 2.83 1.71 3.21
CA GLY A 60 2.74 3.09 3.71
C GLY A 60 2.81 3.14 5.24
N TRP A 61 2.10 2.24 5.93
CA TRP A 61 2.15 2.13 7.38
C TRP A 61 3.55 1.82 7.88
N THR A 62 4.23 0.83 7.28
CA THR A 62 5.60 0.42 7.64
C THR A 62 6.60 1.57 7.44
N VAL A 63 6.50 2.30 6.32
CA VAL A 63 7.33 3.49 6.05
C VAL A 63 7.09 4.58 7.10
N GLY A 64 5.83 4.83 7.46
CA GLY A 64 5.49 5.80 8.51
C GLY A 64 6.08 5.46 9.88
N TRP A 65 6.19 4.17 10.22
CA TRP A 65 6.90 3.73 11.42
C TRP A 65 8.40 4.01 11.35
N ILE A 66 9.05 3.71 10.23
CA ILE A 66 10.48 3.97 10.01
C ILE A 66 10.78 5.46 10.14
N VAL A 67 10.00 6.32 9.46
CA VAL A 67 10.16 7.78 9.50
C VAL A 67 9.93 8.32 10.92
N SER A 68 8.88 7.86 11.61
CA SER A 68 8.62 8.29 12.99
C SER A 68 9.69 7.81 13.99
N GLY A 69 10.30 6.65 13.73
CA GLY A 69 11.37 6.07 14.54
C GLY A 69 12.69 6.80 14.36
N LEU A 70 12.99 7.23 13.12
CA LEU A 70 14.20 8.00 12.82
C LEU A 70 14.20 9.37 13.53
N GLY A 71 13.05 10.05 13.57
CA GLY A 71 12.89 11.36 14.24
C GLY A 71 13.16 11.33 15.74
N ARG A 72 13.11 10.16 16.40
CA ARG A 72 13.43 10.00 17.82
C ARG A 72 14.92 9.86 18.13
N ARG A 73 15.74 9.47 17.15
CA ARG A 73 17.20 9.33 17.36
C ARG A 73 17.93 10.68 17.29
N GLY A 74 17.42 11.64 16.52
CA GLY A 74 18.04 12.95 16.35
C GLY A 74 17.98 13.84 17.60
N THR A 75 16.93 13.73 18.41
CA THR A 75 16.76 14.59 19.59
C THR A 75 17.65 14.21 20.77
N THR A 76 18.10 12.96 20.86
CA THR A 76 19.03 12.54 21.94
C THR A 76 20.47 12.96 21.66
N ALA A 77 20.83 13.23 20.40
CA ALA A 77 22.18 13.62 20.01
C ALA A 77 22.44 15.14 20.12
N ALA A 78 21.41 15.97 20.23
CA ALA A 78 21.53 17.42 20.36
C ALA A 78 21.66 17.90 21.83
N ASP A 79 21.63 16.97 22.78
CA ASP A 79 21.63 17.24 24.24
C ASP A 79 22.89 16.67 24.93
N GLN A 80 23.95 16.35 24.16
CA GLN A 80 25.29 16.00 24.68
C GLN A 80 26.32 17.08 24.33
#